data_AF-A0A3G2S9P2-F1
#
_entry.id   AF-A0A3G2S9P2-F1
#
_cell.length_a   1.000
_cell.length_b   1.000
_cell.length_c   1.000
_cell.angle_alpha   90.00
_cell.angle_beta   90.00
_cell.angle_gamma   90.00
#
_symmetry.space_group_name_H-M   'P 1'
#
loop_
_entity.id
_entity.type
_entity.pdbx_description
1 polymer ?
#
loop_
_entity_poly.entity_id
_entity_poly.type
_entity_poly.pdbx_seq_one_letter_code
_entity_poly.pdbx_strand_id
1 'polypeptide(L)'
;MVTVIRYKFPPEAYQVLFLLSAFLYVDQAGPNTMGAWIRQALGGPSVMRKIKNLAIGIHILEALVMLCVNIRRGAALSVTLKWVITTLILGGPTWGTFSKINHGVWG
;
A
#
# COMPACT_ATOMS: atom_id res chain seq x y z
N MET A 1 12.99 27.77 -5.64
CA MET A 1 11.84 27.44 -6.52
C MET A 1 10.96 26.49 -5.71
N VAL A 2 9.70 26.82 -5.41
CA VAL A 2 8.80 25.89 -4.71
C VAL A 2 8.31 24.88 -5.74
N THR A 3 8.84 23.67 -5.71
CA THR A 3 8.41 22.59 -6.60
C THR A 3 7.01 22.17 -6.17
N VAL A 4 5.99 22.52 -6.96
CA VAL A 4 4.60 22.15 -6.67
C VAL A 4 4.48 20.63 -6.69
N ILE A 5 4.08 20.03 -5.56
CA ILE A 5 3.81 18.59 -5.48
C ILE A 5 2.67 18.25 -6.44
N ARG A 6 2.95 17.32 -7.34
CA ARG A 6 2.00 16.80 -8.33
C ARG A 6 1.46 15.47 -7.86
N TYR A 7 0.28 15.12 -8.37
CA TYR A 7 -0.32 13.82 -8.17
C TYR A 7 -0.36 13.03 -9.49
N LYS A 8 -0.06 11.74 -9.40
CA LYS A 8 -0.28 10.76 -10.46
C LYS A 8 -0.65 9.44 -9.81
N PHE A 9 -1.68 8.77 -10.33
CA PHE A 9 -2.05 7.45 -9.85
C PHE A 9 -0.95 6.43 -10.23
N PRO A 10 -0.55 5.51 -9.32
CA PRO A 10 0.52 4.56 -9.59
C PRO A 10 0.17 3.60 -10.73
N PRO A 11 0.97 3.51 -11.81
CA PRO A 11 0.72 2.52 -12.86
C PRO A 11 0.90 1.08 -12.37
N GLU A 12 1.67 0.86 -11.30
CA GLU A 12 1.89 -0.45 -10.68
C GLU A 12 0.78 -0.85 -9.68
N ALA A 13 -0.30 -0.09 -9.55
CA ALA A 13 -1.42 -0.39 -8.65
C ALA A 13 -2.00 -1.80 -8.82
N TYR A 14 -1.95 -2.35 -10.04
CA TYR A 14 -2.41 -3.71 -10.34
C TYR A 14 -1.67 -4.79 -9.53
N GLN A 15 -0.42 -4.54 -9.14
CA GLN A 15 0.37 -5.49 -8.33
C GLN A 15 -0.26 -5.70 -6.96
N VAL A 16 -0.75 -4.63 -6.33
CA VAL A 16 -1.41 -4.70 -5.03
C VAL A 16 -2.74 -5.43 -5.15
N LEU A 17 -3.51 -5.16 -6.22
CA LEU A 17 -4.76 -5.87 -6.48
C LEU A 17 -4.51 -7.38 -6.66
N PHE A 18 -3.48 -7.74 -7.43
CA PHE A 18 -3.09 -9.14 -7.62
C PHE A 18 -2.70 -9.82 -6.30
N LEU A 19 -1.86 -9.16 -5.49
CA LEU A 19 -1.45 -9.69 -4.18
C LEU A 19 -2.64 -9.83 -3.22
N LEU A 20 -3.55 -8.86 -3.20
CA LEU A 20 -4.78 -8.93 -2.41
C LEU A 20 -5.66 -10.10 -2.85
N SER A 21 -5.86 -10.28 -4.16
CA SER A 21 -6.63 -11.42 -4.69
C SER A 21 -6.00 -12.75 -4.33
N ALA A 22 -4.68 -12.88 -4.45
CA ALA A 22 -3.95 -14.09 -4.06
C ALA A 22 -4.07 -14.36 -2.55
N PHE A 23 -3.93 -13.33 -1.72
CA PHE A 23 -4.10 -13.45 -0.28
C PHE A 23 -5.51 -13.91 0.09
N LEU A 24 -6.55 -13.28 -0.50
CA LEU A 24 -7.95 -13.63 -0.23
C LEU A 24 -8.28 -15.05 -0.68
N TYR A 25 -7.76 -15.47 -1.84
CA TYR A 25 -7.90 -16.84 -2.32
C TYR A 25 -7.38 -17.87 -1.31
N VAL A 26 -6.25 -17.60 -0.66
CA VAL A 26 -5.65 -18.49 0.34
C VAL A 26 -6.36 -18.38 1.70
N ASP A 27 -6.64 -17.17 2.17
CA ASP A 27 -7.21 -16.93 3.50
C ASP A 27 -8.66 -17.47 3.61
N GLN A 28 -9.45 -17.32 2.54
CA GLN A 28 -10.86 -17.71 2.49
C GLN A 28 -11.10 -19.10 1.89
N ALA A 29 -10.02 -19.86 1.62
CA ALA A 29 -10.12 -21.17 0.99
C ALA A 29 -10.94 -22.17 1.83
N GLY A 30 -11.89 -22.84 1.17
CA GLY A 30 -12.64 -23.96 1.74
C GLY A 30 -11.78 -25.21 1.97
N PRO A 31 -12.23 -26.17 2.80
CA PRO A 31 -11.49 -27.39 3.07
C PRO A 31 -11.23 -28.19 1.78
N ASN A 32 -10.12 -28.94 1.74
CA ASN A 32 -9.69 -29.78 0.60
C ASN A 32 -9.45 -29.04 -0.73
N THR A 33 -9.25 -27.72 -0.69
CA THR A 33 -8.85 -26.92 -1.86
C THR A 33 -7.35 -26.65 -1.88
N MET A 34 -6.81 -26.29 -3.05
CA MET A 34 -5.42 -25.87 -3.19
C MET A 34 -5.10 -24.66 -2.29
N GLY A 35 -6.01 -23.68 -2.19
CA GLY A 35 -5.84 -22.53 -1.29
C GLY A 35 -5.72 -22.94 0.18
N ALA A 36 -6.48 -23.95 0.63
CA ALA A 36 -6.38 -24.45 2.00
C ALA A 36 -5.06 -25.18 2.25
N TRP A 37 -4.55 -25.92 1.26
CA TRP A 37 -3.23 -26.54 1.36
C TRP A 37 -2.12 -25.48 1.48
N ILE A 38 -2.16 -24.44 0.64
CA ILE A 38 -1.23 -23.31 0.71
C ILE A 38 -1.31 -22.64 2.09
N ARG A 39 -2.54 -22.37 2.58
CA ARG A 39 -2.75 -21.77 3.90
C ARG A 39 -2.08 -22.58 5.01
N GLN A 40 -2.20 -23.91 4.98
CA GLN A 40 -1.54 -24.76 5.98
C GLN A 40 -0.03 -24.79 5.83
N ALA A 41 0.49 -24.82 4.59
CA ALA A 41 1.92 -24.73 4.32
C ALA A 41 2.54 -23.41 4.82
N LEU A 42 1.77 -22.32 4.81
CA LEU A 42 2.16 -21.01 5.35
C LEU A 42 2.01 -20.89 6.89
N GLY A 43 1.60 -21.96 7.59
CA GLY A 43 1.44 -21.96 9.05
C GLY A 43 0.00 -21.74 9.54
N GLY A 44 -0.97 -21.82 8.64
CA GLY A 44 -2.39 -21.85 8.96
C GLY A 44 -3.04 -20.48 9.24
N PRO A 45 -4.30 -20.47 9.70
CA PRO A 45 -5.11 -19.24 9.83
C PRO A 45 -4.54 -18.20 10.81
N SER A 46 -3.78 -18.62 11.82
CA SER A 46 -3.17 -17.70 12.80
C SER A 46 -2.06 -16.86 12.17
N VAL A 47 -1.23 -17.47 11.31
CA VAL A 47 -0.16 -16.78 10.58
C VAL A 47 -0.76 -15.85 9.51
N MET A 48 -1.76 -16.31 8.75
CA MET A 48 -2.46 -15.46 7.78
C MET A 48 -3.02 -14.19 8.43
N ARG A 49 -3.62 -14.31 9.62
CA ARG A 49 -4.12 -13.15 10.38
C ARG A 49 -3.01 -12.19 10.79
N LYS A 50 -1.85 -12.72 11.22
CA LYS A 50 -0.68 -11.89 11.55
C LYS A 50 -0.18 -11.12 10.34
N ILE A 51 -0.06 -11.79 9.18
CA ILE A 51 0.35 -11.16 7.92
C ILE A 51 -0.62 -10.04 7.54
N LYS A 52 -1.93 -10.30 7.59
CA LYS A 52 -2.97 -9.29 7.32
C LYS A 52 -2.84 -8.07 8.23
N ASN A 53 -2.76 -8.29 9.54
CA ASN A 53 -2.67 -7.20 10.51
C ASN A 53 -1.38 -6.39 10.35
N LEU A 54 -0.27 -7.07 10.04
CA LEU A 54 1.01 -6.41 9.76
C LEU A 54 0.92 -5.55 8.48
N ALA A 55 0.35 -6.09 7.41
CA ALA A 55 0.17 -5.35 6.16
C ALA A 55 -0.69 -4.08 6.37
N ILE A 56 -1.81 -4.21 7.08
CA ILE A 56 -2.66 -3.06 7.44
C ILE A 56 -1.85 -2.03 8.24
N GLY A 57 -1.10 -2.48 9.25
CA GLY A 57 -0.27 -1.60 10.08
C GLY A 57 0.79 -0.85 9.27
N ILE A 58 1.47 -1.53 8.35
CA ILE A 58 2.46 -0.93 7.44
C ILE A 58 1.80 0.14 6.56
N HIS A 59 0.67 -0.17 5.94
CA HIS A 59 -0.03 0.80 5.08
C HIS A 59 -0.48 2.06 5.83
N ILE A 60 -0.96 1.90 7.06
CA ILE A 60 -1.30 3.04 7.93
C ILE A 60 -0.04 3.88 8.21
N LEU A 61 1.07 3.24 8.58
CA LEU A 61 2.33 3.93 8.84
C LEU A 61 2.83 4.67 7.59
N GLU A 62 2.81 4.02 6.43
CA GLU A 62 3.17 4.63 5.15
C GLU A 62 2.30 5.86 4.83
N ALA A 63 0.98 5.77 5.03
CA ALA A 63 0.07 6.88 4.79
C ALA A 63 0.35 8.07 5.72
N LEU A 64 0.68 7.81 6.99
CA LEU A 64 1.09 8.85 7.95
C LEU A 64 2.41 9.52 7.56
N VAL A 65 3.40 8.74 7.11
CA VAL A 65 4.67 9.31 6.62
C VAL A 65 4.42 10.15 5.37
N MET A 66 3.57 9.69 4.45
CA MET A 66 3.17 10.46 3.25
C MET A 66 2.49 11.78 3.62
N LEU A 67 1.59 11.76 4.62
CA LEU A 67 0.96 12.97 5.15
C LEU A 67 2.01 13.97 5.66
N CYS A 68 2.94 13.51 6.50
CA CYS A 68 4.03 14.34 7.03
C CYS A 68 4.89 14.94 5.91
N VAL A 69 5.24 14.15 4.90
CA VAL A 69 6.01 14.61 3.72
C VAL A 69 5.25 15.71 2.97
N ASN A 70 3.96 15.51 2.70
CA ASN A 70 3.15 16.49 1.98
C ASN A 70 2.98 17.80 2.77
N ILE A 71 2.75 17.72 4.08
CA ILE A 71 2.67 18.91 4.97
C ILE A 71 4.01 19.65 4.96
N ARG A 72 5.12 18.93 5.19
CA ARG A 72 6.47 19.52 5.23
C ARG A 72 6.84 20.22 3.92
N ARG A 73 6.39 19.69 2.78
CA ARG A 73 6.67 20.24 1.44
C ARG A 73 5.62 21.26 0.98
N GLY A 74 4.67 21.64 1.84
CA GLY A 74 3.66 22.66 1.52
C GLY A 74 2.71 22.26 0.39
N ALA A 75 2.38 20.96 0.27
CA ALA A 75 1.46 20.49 -0.76
C ALA A 75 0.03 21.00 -0.50
N ALA A 76 -0.71 21.27 -1.58
CA ALA A 76 -2.13 21.61 -1.50
C ALA A 76 -2.93 20.46 -0.87
N LEU A 77 -3.92 20.79 -0.03
CA LEU A 77 -4.74 19.81 0.69
C LEU A 77 -5.33 18.72 -0.22
N SER A 78 -5.85 19.11 -1.39
CA SER A 78 -6.43 18.17 -2.36
C SER A 78 -5.40 17.16 -2.91
N VAL A 79 -4.15 17.57 -3.06
CA VAL A 79 -3.04 16.70 -3.49
C VAL A 79 -2.59 15.79 -2.34
N THR A 80 -2.48 16.35 -1.13
CA THR A 80 -2.17 15.60 0.09
C THR A 80 -3.16 14.46 0.31
N LEU A 81 -4.47 14.75 0.24
CA LEU A 81 -5.51 13.72 0.43
C LEU A 81 -5.40 12.61 -0.62
N LYS A 82 -5.18 12.95 -1.90
CA LYS A 82 -4.99 11.95 -2.96
C LYS A 82 -3.78 11.07 -2.68
N TRP A 83 -2.65 11.63 -2.27
CA TRP A 83 -1.46 10.85 -1.95
C TRP A 83 -1.64 9.96 -0.72
N VAL A 84 -2.23 10.48 0.37
CA VAL A 84 -2.44 9.73 1.61
C VAL A 84 -3.40 8.57 1.39
N ILE A 85 -4.55 8.80 0.74
CA ILE A 85 -5.53 7.74 0.45
C ILE A 85 -4.93 6.67 -0.46
N THR A 86 -4.21 7.10 -1.51
CA THR A 86 -3.57 6.18 -2.45
C THR A 86 -2.48 5.36 -1.76
N THR A 87 -1.70 5.96 -0.86
CA THR A 87 -0.69 5.27 -0.05
C THR A 87 -1.31 4.27 0.91
N LEU A 88 -2.43 4.64 1.56
CA LEU A 88 -3.13 3.72 2.46
C LEU A 88 -3.61 2.46 1.74
N ILE A 89 -4.04 2.58 0.48
CA ILE A 89 -4.55 1.45 -0.30
C ILE A 89 -3.42 0.68 -0.98
N LEU A 90 -2.49 1.39 -1.61
CA LEU A 90 -1.51 0.80 -2.52
C LEU A 90 -0.09 0.74 -1.97
N GLY A 91 0.21 1.36 -0.83
CA GLY A 91 1.52 1.30 -0.17
C GLY A 91 2.68 1.68 -1.09
N GLY A 92 3.72 0.83 -1.10
CA GLY A 92 4.98 0.98 -1.84
C GLY A 92 4.90 1.55 -3.27
N PRO A 93 4.07 1.01 -4.19
CA PRO A 93 3.84 1.61 -5.52
C PRO A 93 3.56 3.11 -5.52
N THR A 94 2.86 3.60 -4.50
CA THR A 94 2.57 5.03 -4.32
C THR A 94 3.84 5.82 -4.06
N TRP A 95 4.72 5.32 -3.19
CA TRP A 95 6.01 5.94 -2.89
C TRP A 95 6.93 6.00 -4.11
N GLY A 96 6.97 4.93 -4.91
CA GLY A 96 7.73 4.90 -6.15
C GLY A 96 7.27 5.98 -7.14
N THR A 97 5.95 6.08 -7.33
CA THR A 97 5.36 7.10 -8.21
C THR A 97 5.57 8.51 -7.65
N PHE A 98 5.35 8.71 -6.36
CA PHE A 98 5.57 10.00 -5.68
C PHE A 98 7.01 10.48 -5.88
N SER A 99 7.98 9.63 -5.54
CA SER A 99 9.41 9.95 -5.64
C SER A 99 9.81 10.30 -7.07
N LYS A 100 9.33 9.52 -8.05
CA LYS A 100 9.65 9.72 -9.47
C LYS A 100 9.16 11.06 -10.02
N ILE A 101 7.94 11.47 -9.67
CA ILE A 101 7.33 12.69 -10.25
C ILE A 101 7.58 13.95 -9.42
N ASN A 102 7.94 13.80 -8.14
CA ASN A 102 8.20 14.92 -7.20
C ASN A 102 9.68 15.04 -6.81
N HIS A 103 10.58 14.48 -7.62
CA HIS A 103 12.04 14.59 -7.47
C HIS A 103 12.57 14.11 -6.11
N GLY A 104 12.09 12.95 -5.67
CA GLY A 104 12.45 12.35 -4.40
C GLY A 104 11.37 12.49 -3.33
N VAL A 105 11.56 11.74 -2.24
CA VAL A 105 10.64 11.76 -1.09
C VAL A 105 10.84 13.03 -0.25
N TRP A 106 12.09 13.36 0.04
CA TRP A 106 12.48 14.41 0.99
C TRP A 106 12.93 15.74 0.36
N GLY A 107 12.90 15.82 -0.98
CA GLY A 107 13.45 16.93 -1.76
C GLY A 107 12.63 18.21 -1.78
#